data_AF-A0A7X9MKF1-F1
#
_entry.id   AF-A0A7X9MKF1-F1
#
_cell.length_a   1.000
_cell.length_b   1.000
_cell.length_c   1.000
_cell.angle_alpha   90.00
_cell.angle_beta   90.00
_cell.angle_gamma   90.00
#
_symmetry.space_group_name_H-M   'P 1'
#
loop_
_entity.id
_entity.type
_entity.pdbx_description
1 polymer ?
#
loop_
_entity_poly.entity_id
_entity_poly.type
_entity_poly.pdbx_seq_one_letter_code
_entity_poly.pdbx_strand_id
1 'polypeptide(L)'
;MVGLEPDAKYVVLADPNTGDKFRIPVDDTLRAASRGDLARLGQIQIETTSQLRPREIQARIRGGASVEQVSQEAGIPIAKVERFAYPVLLERSRAADMAKKGHPVRPDGPTVETLLEIVTQAFRARGHNLDEATWDAWRDDDGHWVAELQWQAGRSTNTAHWRYQPDAHGGTITALDDIAADLVDPDCGRPLRYLTPVYSARDVDDSTEAEIAERRAAVASPIPLDQPAVAEPSAEPAILEAPGTETVAVTASDEHEDPAATHTPHSPNRDKRGKPALPSWDDVLLGVRSNGRI
;
A
#
# COMPACT_ATOMS: atom_id res chain seq x y z
N MET A 1 27.88 -44.28 -31.21
CA MET A 1 28.23 -42.89 -31.59
C MET A 1 28.53 -42.88 -33.07
N VAL A 2 27.91 -41.99 -33.84
CA VAL A 2 28.10 -41.93 -35.30
C VAL A 2 29.14 -40.87 -35.68
N GLY A 3 29.26 -39.80 -34.90
CA GLY A 3 30.31 -38.80 -35.10
C GLY A 3 30.06 -37.50 -34.34
N LEU A 4 30.98 -36.55 -34.51
CA LEU A 4 30.86 -35.17 -34.06
C LEU A 4 30.41 -34.31 -35.26
N GLU A 5 29.53 -33.34 -35.05
CA GLU A 5 29.22 -32.35 -36.09
C GLU A 5 30.46 -31.47 -36.36
N PRO A 6 30.71 -30.98 -37.60
CA PRO A 6 31.92 -30.21 -37.94
C PRO A 6 32.19 -28.98 -37.08
N ASP A 7 31.17 -28.41 -36.43
CA ASP A 7 31.31 -27.25 -35.52
C ASP A 7 31.65 -27.67 -34.06
N ALA A 8 31.80 -28.97 -33.78
CA ALA A 8 32.09 -29.53 -32.45
C ALA A 8 31.08 -29.17 -31.33
N LYS A 9 29.97 -28.49 -31.65
CA LYS A 9 28.91 -28.11 -30.70
C LYS A 9 27.91 -29.22 -30.40
N TYR A 10 27.83 -30.26 -31.24
CA TYR A 10 26.89 -31.35 -31.09
C TYR A 10 27.53 -32.72 -31.35
N VAL A 11 27.10 -33.71 -30.57
CA VAL A 11 27.37 -35.14 -30.81
C VAL A 11 26.18 -35.75 -31.51
N VAL A 12 26.44 -36.52 -32.57
CA VAL A 12 25.42 -37.29 -33.27
C VAL A 12 25.47 -38.74 -32.81
N LEU A 13 24.39 -39.17 -32.16
CA LEU A 13 24.14 -40.55 -31.79
C LEU A 13 23.20 -41.16 -32.83
N ALA A 14 23.35 -42.45 -33.11
CA ALA A 14 22.31 -43.20 -33.81
C ALA A 14 21.90 -44.40 -32.99
N ASP A 15 20.61 -44.69 -33.02
CA ASP A 15 20.07 -45.92 -32.46
C ASP A 15 20.51 -47.11 -33.33
N PRO A 16 21.17 -48.13 -32.75
CA PRO A 16 21.62 -49.31 -33.50
C PRO A 16 20.48 -50.18 -34.03
N ASN A 17 19.27 -50.08 -33.48
CA ASN A 17 18.12 -50.90 -33.87
C ASN A 17 17.20 -50.19 -34.87
N THR A 18 16.98 -48.88 -34.72
CA THR A 18 16.10 -48.11 -35.63
C THR A 18 16.86 -47.29 -36.67
N GLY A 19 18.14 -47.00 -36.45
CA GLY A 19 18.95 -46.13 -37.32
C GLY A 19 18.66 -44.64 -37.15
N ASP A 20 17.75 -44.27 -36.24
CA ASP A 20 17.39 -42.88 -35.98
C ASP A 20 18.58 -42.10 -35.43
N LYS A 21 18.79 -40.90 -35.96
CA LYS A 21 19.88 -40.01 -35.56
C LYS A 21 19.39 -38.94 -34.61
N PHE A 22 20.05 -38.83 -33.47
CA PHE A 22 19.78 -37.82 -32.44
C PHE A 22 21.00 -36.92 -32.30
N ARG A 23 20.75 -35.61 -32.20
CA ARG A 23 21.79 -34.61 -31.90
C ARG A 23 21.70 -34.21 -30.44
N ILE A 24 22.84 -34.24 -29.74
CA ILE A 24 22.94 -33.81 -28.34
C ILE A 24 23.98 -32.68 -28.27
N PRO A 25 23.67 -31.52 -27.65
CA PRO A 25 24.65 -30.46 -27.47
C PRO A 25 25.83 -30.92 -26.60
N VAL A 26 27.05 -30.47 -26.94
CA VAL A 26 28.28 -30.71 -26.18
C VAL A 26 28.37 -29.69 -25.04
N ASP A 27 27.49 -29.84 -24.06
CA ASP A 27 27.49 -29.03 -22.84
C ASP A 27 28.25 -29.73 -21.68
N ASP A 28 28.40 -29.03 -20.57
CA ASP A 28 29.02 -29.60 -19.37
C ASP A 28 28.23 -30.77 -18.80
N THR A 29 26.92 -30.86 -19.09
CA THR A 29 26.04 -31.98 -18.75
C THR A 29 26.47 -33.25 -19.48
N LEU A 30 26.64 -33.21 -20.81
CA LEU A 30 27.13 -34.34 -21.60
C LEU A 30 28.55 -34.73 -21.19
N ARG A 31 29.39 -33.74 -20.87
CA ARG A 31 30.75 -33.95 -20.39
C ARG A 31 30.78 -34.64 -19.02
N ALA A 32 29.92 -34.25 -18.09
CA ALA A 32 29.78 -34.89 -16.78
C ALA A 32 29.19 -36.31 -16.89
N ALA A 33 28.15 -36.49 -17.72
CA ALA A 33 27.54 -37.79 -17.99
C ALA A 33 28.54 -38.78 -18.60
N SER A 34 29.36 -38.33 -19.55
CA SER A 34 30.37 -39.18 -20.22
C SER A 34 31.47 -39.69 -19.28
N ARG A 35 31.74 -39.00 -18.18
CA ARG A 35 32.73 -39.40 -17.16
C ARG A 35 32.14 -40.26 -16.04
N GLY A 36 30.83 -40.53 -16.08
CA GLY A 36 30.12 -41.27 -15.03
C GLY A 36 29.96 -40.49 -13.72
N ASP A 37 30.17 -39.16 -13.75
CA ASP A 37 30.12 -38.31 -12.57
C ASP A 37 28.67 -37.84 -12.30
N LEU A 38 27.86 -38.77 -11.79
CA LEU A 38 26.46 -38.56 -11.43
C LEU A 38 26.29 -37.48 -10.35
N ALA A 39 27.30 -37.28 -9.49
CA ALA A 39 27.28 -36.23 -8.47
C ALA A 39 27.38 -34.83 -9.11
N ARG A 40 28.21 -34.68 -10.13
CA ARG A 40 28.35 -33.42 -10.88
C ARG A 40 27.15 -33.12 -11.77
N LEU A 41 26.46 -34.13 -12.30
CA LEU A 41 25.18 -33.95 -13.00
C LEU A 41 24.10 -33.34 -12.11
N GLY A 42 24.01 -33.78 -10.85
CA GLY A 42 23.12 -33.17 -9.86
C GLY A 42 23.49 -31.71 -9.57
N GLN A 43 24.77 -31.40 -9.45
CA GLN A 43 25.25 -30.03 -9.22
C GLN A 43 24.96 -29.09 -10.41
N ILE A 44 25.17 -29.53 -11.65
CA ILE A 44 24.91 -28.71 -12.86
C ILE A 44 23.41 -28.44 -13.05
N GLN A 45 22.54 -29.41 -12.71
CA GLN A 45 21.09 -29.20 -12.70
C GLN A 45 20.65 -28.20 -11.61
N ILE A 46 21.32 -28.20 -10.46
CA ILE A 46 21.07 -27.24 -9.36
C ILE A 46 21.56 -25.84 -9.73
N GLU A 47 22.66 -25.71 -10.47
CA GLU A 47 23.21 -24.43 -10.94
C GLU A 47 22.41 -23.82 -12.12
N THR A 48 21.86 -24.65 -13.00
CA THR A 48 21.00 -24.20 -14.13
C THR A 48 19.63 -23.71 -13.64
N THR A 49 19.14 -24.26 -12.52
CA THR A 49 18.03 -23.66 -11.79
C THR A 49 18.60 -22.68 -10.76
N SER A 50 19.04 -21.51 -11.19
CA SER A 50 19.48 -20.44 -10.28
C SER A 50 18.27 -19.89 -9.51
N GLN A 51 17.71 -20.70 -8.62
CA GLN A 51 16.57 -20.39 -7.76
C GLN A 51 17.08 -19.40 -6.71
N LEU A 52 16.62 -18.14 -6.82
CA LEU A 52 16.80 -17.14 -5.76
C LEU A 52 16.58 -17.76 -4.39
N ARG A 53 17.51 -17.52 -3.48
CA ARG A 53 17.37 -17.96 -2.09
C ARG A 53 16.19 -17.23 -1.46
N PRO A 54 15.48 -17.85 -0.49
CA PRO A 54 14.38 -17.18 0.21
C PRO A 54 14.74 -15.79 0.76
N ARG A 55 15.96 -15.63 1.27
CA ARG A 55 16.48 -14.34 1.74
C ARG A 55 16.59 -13.28 0.64
N GLU A 56 16.94 -13.68 -0.58
CA GLU A 56 17.05 -12.77 -1.74
C GLU A 56 15.66 -12.36 -2.25
N ILE A 57 14.72 -13.31 -2.32
CA ILE A 57 13.30 -13.00 -2.60
C ILE A 57 12.79 -11.98 -1.60
N GLN A 58 12.98 -12.27 -0.31
CA GLN A 58 12.59 -11.37 0.76
C GLN A 58 13.25 -10.01 0.64
N ALA A 59 14.57 -9.94 0.36
CA ALA A 59 15.28 -8.68 0.19
C ALA A 59 14.78 -7.86 -1.02
N ARG A 60 14.41 -8.50 -2.13
CA ARG A 60 13.85 -7.80 -3.30
C ARG A 60 12.44 -7.26 -3.05
N ILE A 61 11.56 -8.07 -2.48
CA ILE A 61 10.24 -7.58 -1.99
C ILE A 61 10.46 -6.51 -0.91
N ARG A 62 11.58 -6.62 -0.18
CA ARG A 62 12.04 -5.62 0.76
C ARG A 62 12.40 -4.29 0.05
N GLY A 63 13.09 -4.35 -1.07
CA GLY A 63 13.37 -3.17 -1.90
C GLY A 63 12.17 -2.59 -2.67
N GLY A 64 10.96 -3.16 -2.55
CA GLY A 64 9.77 -2.67 -3.25
C GLY A 64 9.43 -3.39 -4.56
N ALA A 65 10.19 -4.42 -4.94
CA ALA A 65 9.82 -5.24 -6.08
C ALA A 65 8.47 -5.96 -5.85
N SER A 66 7.67 -6.07 -6.91
CA SER A 66 6.42 -6.85 -6.86
C SER A 66 6.70 -8.36 -6.89
N VAL A 67 5.74 -9.16 -6.44
CA VAL A 67 5.85 -10.62 -6.45
C VAL A 67 5.97 -11.15 -7.89
N GLU A 68 5.21 -10.55 -8.80
CA GLU A 68 5.22 -10.84 -10.24
C GLU A 68 6.57 -10.50 -10.85
N GLN A 69 7.12 -9.33 -10.52
CA GLN A 69 8.43 -8.91 -11.01
C GLN A 69 9.53 -9.87 -10.54
N VAL A 70 9.56 -10.22 -9.25
CA VAL A 70 10.54 -11.18 -8.72
C VAL A 70 10.36 -12.56 -9.36
N SER A 71 9.12 -12.99 -9.61
CA SER A 71 8.81 -14.24 -10.31
C SER A 71 9.36 -14.26 -11.74
N GLN A 72 9.12 -13.20 -12.50
CA GLN A 72 9.57 -13.06 -13.89
C GLN A 72 11.09 -12.99 -14.00
N GLU A 73 11.74 -12.16 -13.16
CA GLU A 73 13.20 -11.99 -13.16
C GLU A 73 13.94 -13.25 -12.72
N ALA A 74 13.38 -14.01 -11.77
CA ALA A 74 14.01 -15.21 -11.21
C ALA A 74 13.66 -16.49 -11.96
N GLY A 75 12.65 -16.46 -12.85
CA GLY A 75 12.09 -17.66 -13.49
C GLY A 75 11.46 -18.63 -12.48
N ILE A 76 10.98 -18.14 -11.34
CA ILE A 76 10.37 -18.95 -10.27
C ILE A 76 8.84 -18.79 -10.35
N PRO A 77 8.03 -19.87 -10.19
CA PRO A 77 6.58 -19.75 -10.17
C PRO A 77 6.07 -18.80 -9.07
N ILE A 78 5.08 -17.97 -9.40
CA ILE A 78 4.54 -16.94 -8.51
C ILE A 78 4.15 -17.47 -7.13
N ALA A 79 3.47 -18.62 -7.07
CA ALA A 79 3.04 -19.27 -5.83
C ALA A 79 4.20 -19.61 -4.87
N LYS A 80 5.40 -19.89 -5.41
CA LYS A 80 6.59 -20.14 -4.59
C LYS A 80 7.17 -18.85 -4.04
N VAL A 81 7.12 -17.75 -4.82
CA VAL A 81 7.54 -16.41 -4.38
C VAL A 81 6.60 -15.90 -3.29
N GLU A 82 5.28 -16.02 -3.48
CA GLU A 82 4.23 -15.60 -2.53
C GLU A 82 4.45 -16.14 -1.12
N ARG A 83 4.80 -17.43 -0.99
CA ARG A 83 5.07 -18.07 0.31
C ARG A 83 6.17 -17.37 1.10
N PHE A 84 7.19 -16.84 0.43
CA PHE A 84 8.29 -16.12 1.06
C PHE A 84 8.05 -14.60 1.11
N ALA A 85 7.21 -14.08 0.22
CA ALA A 85 6.86 -12.67 0.14
C ALA A 85 5.87 -12.26 1.25
N TYR A 86 4.90 -13.09 1.59
CA TYR A 86 3.82 -12.72 2.52
C TYR A 86 4.31 -12.10 3.86
N PRO A 87 5.31 -12.68 4.58
CA PRO A 87 5.83 -12.06 5.80
C PRO A 87 6.42 -10.66 5.57
N VAL A 88 7.06 -10.46 4.42
CA VAL A 88 7.67 -9.18 4.06
C VAL A 88 6.62 -8.18 3.59
N LEU A 89 5.57 -8.63 2.90
CA LEU A 89 4.43 -7.77 2.55
C LEU A 89 3.70 -7.28 3.82
N LEU A 90 3.58 -8.11 4.86
CA LEU A 90 3.04 -7.66 6.16
C LEU A 90 3.96 -6.65 6.87
N GLU A 91 5.28 -6.80 6.72
CA GLU A 91 6.26 -5.82 7.19
C GLU A 91 6.04 -4.46 6.50
N ARG A 92 5.81 -4.47 5.18
CA ARG A 92 5.50 -3.28 4.37
C ARG A 92 4.22 -2.60 4.80
N SER A 93 3.15 -3.38 4.93
CA SER A 93 1.86 -2.82 5.32
C SER A 93 1.96 -2.17 6.70
N ARG A 94 2.67 -2.80 7.65
CA ARG A 94 2.94 -2.21 8.96
C ARG A 94 3.78 -0.94 8.87
N ALA A 95 4.79 -0.91 8.01
CA ALA A 95 5.59 0.30 7.79
C ALA A 95 4.76 1.44 7.19
N ALA A 96 3.88 1.14 6.23
CA ALA A 96 2.92 2.11 5.71
C ALA A 96 1.98 2.61 6.82
N ASP A 97 1.50 1.73 7.71
CA ASP A 97 0.65 2.13 8.84
C ASP A 97 1.37 2.98 9.88
N MET A 98 2.67 2.76 10.09
CA MET A 98 3.50 3.63 10.92
C MET A 98 3.71 5.00 10.24
N ALA A 99 3.99 5.01 8.94
CA ALA A 99 4.17 6.23 8.17
C ALA A 99 2.90 7.10 8.15
N LYS A 100 1.72 6.51 7.99
CA LYS A 100 0.41 7.20 8.11
C LYS A 100 0.24 7.95 9.42
N LYS A 101 0.81 7.43 10.51
CA LYS A 101 0.76 8.02 11.86
C LYS A 101 1.89 9.00 12.13
N GLY A 102 2.90 9.06 11.25
CA GLY A 102 4.00 10.00 11.37
C GLY A 102 3.58 11.43 11.05
N HIS A 103 4.39 12.38 11.50
CA HIS A 103 4.12 13.81 11.38
C HIS A 103 4.96 14.44 10.26
N PRO A 104 4.35 15.00 9.20
CA PRO A 104 5.05 15.73 8.15
C PRO A 104 5.94 16.86 8.67
N VAL A 105 7.17 16.93 8.19
CA VAL A 105 8.12 18.02 8.49
C VAL A 105 7.95 19.12 7.47
N ARG A 106 7.49 20.28 7.91
CA ARG A 106 7.36 21.52 7.12
C ARG A 106 8.53 22.47 7.44
N PRO A 107 8.71 23.59 6.70
CA PRO A 107 9.74 24.59 7.02
C PRO A 107 9.65 25.12 8.46
N ASP A 108 8.44 25.13 9.01
CA ASP A 108 8.10 25.61 10.35
C ASP A 108 8.36 24.54 11.44
N GLY A 109 8.70 23.31 11.03
CA GLY A 109 8.88 22.13 11.89
C GLY A 109 7.86 21.01 11.63
N PRO A 110 7.90 19.93 12.44
CA PRO A 110 6.92 18.84 12.37
C PRO A 110 5.49 19.32 12.69
N THR A 111 4.50 18.84 11.94
CA THR A 111 3.09 19.13 12.17
C THR A 111 2.55 18.40 13.40
N VAL A 112 1.49 18.94 14.01
CA VAL A 112 0.76 18.23 15.08
C VAL A 112 -0.12 17.13 14.50
N GLU A 113 -0.71 17.36 13.34
CA GLU A 113 -1.52 16.38 12.63
C GLU A 113 -0.63 15.30 12.01
N THR A 114 -1.18 14.10 11.92
CA THR A 114 -0.56 12.96 11.26
C THR A 114 -0.66 13.08 9.74
N LEU A 115 0.20 12.36 9.02
CA LEU A 115 0.16 12.28 7.57
C LEU A 115 -1.23 11.88 7.06
N LEU A 116 -1.85 10.89 7.70
CA LEU A 116 -3.17 10.41 7.29
C LEU A 116 -4.25 11.49 7.44
N GLU A 117 -4.24 12.26 8.52
CA GLU A 117 -5.21 13.35 8.73
C GLU A 117 -5.07 14.44 7.66
N ILE A 118 -3.83 14.88 7.41
CA ILE A 118 -3.53 15.92 6.41
C ILE A 118 -3.93 15.45 5.01
N VAL A 119 -3.53 14.23 4.62
CA VAL A 119 -3.88 13.66 3.31
C VAL A 119 -5.39 13.48 3.17
N THR A 120 -6.09 13.04 4.23
CA THR A 120 -7.55 12.91 4.23
C THR A 120 -8.22 14.26 3.97
N GLN A 121 -7.74 15.32 4.63
CA GLN A 121 -8.24 16.67 4.41
C GLN A 121 -7.95 17.16 2.98
N ALA A 122 -6.75 16.93 2.46
CA ALA A 122 -6.37 17.30 1.09
C ALA A 122 -7.23 16.58 0.04
N PHE A 123 -7.47 15.28 0.21
CA PHE A 123 -8.35 14.49 -0.67
C PHE A 123 -9.78 15.03 -0.65
N ARG A 124 -10.33 15.32 0.53
CA ARG A 124 -11.68 15.92 0.67
C ARG A 124 -11.77 17.28 -0.01
N ALA A 125 -10.77 18.14 0.14
CA ALA A 125 -10.73 19.46 -0.50
C ALA A 125 -10.69 19.36 -2.04
N ARG A 126 -10.11 18.29 -2.59
CA ARG A 126 -10.01 18.01 -4.03
C ARG A 126 -11.17 17.19 -4.58
N GLY A 127 -12.11 16.75 -3.74
CA GLY A 127 -13.21 15.88 -4.13
C GLY A 127 -12.77 14.44 -4.47
N HIS A 128 -11.62 14.00 -3.97
CA HIS A 128 -11.14 12.63 -4.09
C HIS A 128 -11.60 11.78 -2.90
N ASN A 129 -11.80 10.49 -3.14
CA ASN A 129 -12.08 9.51 -2.09
C ASN A 129 -10.78 8.79 -1.70
N LEU A 130 -10.38 8.87 -0.43
CA LEU A 130 -9.16 8.22 0.06
C LEU A 130 -9.32 6.70 0.17
N ASP A 131 -10.55 6.19 0.31
CA ASP A 131 -10.81 4.74 0.43
C ASP A 131 -10.49 3.96 -0.86
N GLU A 132 -10.45 4.66 -2.00
CA GLU A 132 -10.05 4.11 -3.30
C GLU A 132 -8.52 4.14 -3.52
N ALA A 133 -7.78 4.76 -2.59
CA ALA A 133 -6.34 4.87 -2.66
C ALA A 133 -5.66 3.67 -1.97
N THR A 134 -4.53 3.23 -2.54
CA THR A 134 -3.73 2.13 -2.01
C THR A 134 -2.48 2.68 -1.34
N TRP A 135 -2.18 2.18 -0.15
CA TRP A 135 -0.95 2.48 0.57
C TRP A 135 -0.02 1.28 0.55
N ASP A 136 1.26 1.54 0.28
CA ASP A 136 2.33 0.56 0.41
C ASP A 136 3.56 1.25 1.04
N ALA A 137 4.57 0.46 1.41
CA ALA A 137 5.86 0.99 1.80
C ALA A 137 7.00 0.08 1.36
N TRP A 138 8.14 0.65 1.04
CA TRP A 138 9.38 -0.09 0.85
C TRP A 138 10.55 0.61 1.49
N ARG A 139 11.75 0.05 1.29
CA ARG A 139 12.95 0.50 1.97
C ARG A 139 13.91 0.83 0.88
N ASP A 140 14.42 2.05 0.95
CA ASP A 140 15.39 2.55 0.01
C ASP A 140 16.75 1.88 0.22
N ASP A 141 17.70 2.22 -0.65
CA ASP A 141 19.07 1.70 -0.56
C ASP A 141 19.79 2.13 0.73
N ASP A 142 19.33 3.22 1.35
CA ASP A 142 19.82 3.74 2.63
C ASP A 142 19.18 3.05 3.85
N GLY A 143 18.17 2.19 3.63
CA GLY A 143 17.44 1.45 4.66
C GLY A 143 16.32 2.23 5.35
N HIS A 144 15.96 3.42 4.87
CA HIS A 144 14.79 4.16 5.34
C HIS A 144 13.52 3.62 4.71
N TRP A 145 12.41 3.67 5.46
CA TRP A 145 11.11 3.35 4.90
C TRP A 145 10.58 4.50 4.06
N VAL A 146 10.18 4.19 2.83
CA VAL A 146 9.46 5.06 1.92
C VAL A 146 8.03 4.56 1.84
N ALA A 147 7.08 5.37 2.27
CA ALA A 147 5.66 5.12 2.10
C ALA A 147 5.20 5.69 0.76
N GLU A 148 4.32 4.96 0.08
CA GLU A 148 3.68 5.35 -1.17
C GLU A 148 2.17 5.37 -0.98
N LEU A 149 1.55 6.42 -1.51
CA LEU A 149 0.12 6.49 -1.75
C LEU A 149 -0.14 6.53 -3.24
N GLN A 150 -0.93 5.58 -3.73
CA GLN A 150 -1.36 5.50 -5.12
C GLN A 150 -2.87 5.68 -5.23
N TRP A 151 -3.34 6.54 -6.12
CA TRP A 151 -4.79 6.72 -6.38
C TRP A 151 -5.06 7.06 -7.85
N GLN A 152 -6.32 6.94 -8.26
CA GLN A 152 -6.78 7.31 -9.60
C GLN A 152 -7.47 8.67 -9.58
N ALA A 153 -7.08 9.56 -10.50
CA ALA A 153 -7.75 10.82 -10.76
C ALA A 153 -8.17 10.87 -12.24
N GLY A 154 -9.44 10.55 -12.50
CA GLY A 154 -9.98 10.45 -13.86
C GLY A 154 -9.35 9.28 -14.64
N ARG A 155 -8.38 9.58 -15.51
CA ARG A 155 -7.64 8.58 -16.31
C ARG A 155 -6.16 8.50 -15.94
N SER A 156 -5.74 9.25 -14.93
CA SER A 156 -4.34 9.31 -14.49
C SER A 156 -4.18 8.59 -13.16
N THR A 157 -3.20 7.70 -13.10
CA THR A 157 -2.70 7.14 -11.83
C THR A 157 -1.72 8.14 -11.23
N ASN A 158 -2.00 8.60 -10.02
CA ASN A 158 -1.11 9.46 -9.26
C ASN A 158 -0.43 8.64 -8.15
N THR A 159 0.80 9.03 -7.82
CA THR A 159 1.61 8.42 -6.76
C THR A 159 2.29 9.52 -5.97
N ALA A 160 2.35 9.37 -4.66
CA ALA A 160 3.04 10.28 -3.76
C ALA A 160 3.92 9.50 -2.79
N HIS A 161 5.16 9.95 -2.62
CA HIS A 161 6.18 9.27 -1.81
C HIS A 161 6.65 10.10 -0.63
N TRP A 162 6.77 9.44 0.52
CA TRP A 162 7.25 10.03 1.76
C TRP A 162 8.27 9.15 2.44
N ARG A 163 9.37 9.72 2.91
CA ARG A 163 10.31 9.03 3.78
C ARG A 163 9.84 9.10 5.23
N TYR A 164 9.78 7.95 5.89
CA TYR A 164 9.47 7.80 7.31
C TYR A 164 10.74 7.62 8.15
N GLN A 165 10.84 8.42 9.22
CA GLN A 165 11.90 8.32 10.21
C GLN A 165 11.28 8.08 11.60
N PRO A 166 11.51 6.92 12.23
CA PRO A 166 10.98 6.63 13.56
C PRO A 166 11.54 7.60 14.62
N ASP A 167 10.68 8.08 15.51
CA ASP A 167 11.06 8.90 16.67
C ASP A 167 10.21 8.55 17.91
N ALA A 168 10.40 9.28 19.02
CA ALA A 168 9.67 9.06 20.27
C ALA A 168 8.17 9.47 20.22
N HIS A 169 7.75 10.19 19.19
CA HIS A 169 6.44 10.82 19.04
C HIS A 169 5.61 10.24 17.89
N GLY A 170 5.99 9.08 17.34
CA GLY A 170 5.26 8.41 16.24
C GLY A 170 5.99 8.44 14.90
N GLY A 171 7.08 9.20 14.81
CA GLY A 171 7.96 9.35 13.67
C GLY A 171 7.66 10.61 12.86
N THR A 172 8.65 11.03 12.09
CA THR A 172 8.57 12.15 11.16
C THR A 172 8.45 11.68 9.72
N ILE A 173 7.82 12.51 8.90
CA ILE A 173 7.58 12.26 7.49
C ILE A 173 8.20 13.38 6.66
N THR A 174 9.02 13.04 5.67
CA THR A 174 9.57 14.00 4.70
C THR A 174 9.02 13.68 3.31
N ALA A 175 8.45 14.65 2.61
CA ALA A 175 8.03 14.48 1.22
C ALA A 175 9.25 14.24 0.31
N LEU A 176 9.15 13.28 -0.62
CA LEU A 176 10.22 12.95 -1.57
C LEU A 176 9.94 13.44 -2.99
N ASP A 177 8.69 13.78 -3.29
CA ASP A 177 8.27 14.31 -4.60
C ASP A 177 7.29 15.49 -4.45
N ASP A 178 7.03 16.17 -5.56
CA ASP A 178 6.19 17.37 -5.60
C ASP A 178 4.73 17.06 -5.24
N ILE A 179 4.22 15.88 -5.60
CA ILE A 179 2.83 15.48 -5.32
C ILE A 179 2.65 15.25 -3.81
N ALA A 180 3.63 14.61 -3.18
CA ALA A 180 3.71 14.38 -1.75
C ALA A 180 3.85 15.70 -0.97
N ALA A 181 4.65 16.63 -1.47
CA ALA A 181 4.81 17.97 -0.90
C ALA A 181 3.51 18.77 -0.99
N ASP A 182 2.85 18.74 -2.15
CA ASP A 182 1.57 19.39 -2.40
C ASP A 182 0.44 18.82 -1.53
N LEU A 183 0.40 17.50 -1.30
CA LEU A 183 -0.60 16.88 -0.40
C LEU A 183 -0.43 17.27 1.07
N VAL A 184 0.79 17.58 1.51
CA VAL A 184 1.03 18.02 2.90
C VAL A 184 1.00 19.53 3.07
N ASP A 185 0.84 20.30 2.00
CA ASP A 185 0.73 21.75 2.02
C ASP A 185 -0.65 22.18 2.58
N PRO A 186 -0.73 23.06 3.60
CA PRO A 186 -2.00 23.59 4.07
C PRO A 186 -2.79 24.36 3.00
N ASP A 187 -2.12 24.93 1.99
CA ASP A 187 -2.75 25.65 0.88
C ASP A 187 -3.18 24.71 -0.28
N CYS A 188 -3.04 23.38 -0.15
CA CYS A 188 -3.30 22.37 -1.19
C CYS A 188 -4.69 22.40 -1.84
N GLY A 189 -5.67 23.04 -1.19
CA GLY A 189 -7.06 23.19 -1.65
C GLY A 189 -7.46 24.65 -1.90
N ARG A 190 -6.53 25.60 -1.81
CA ARG A 190 -6.84 27.01 -2.06
C ARG A 190 -6.96 27.23 -3.56
N PRO A 191 -8.05 27.82 -4.06
CA PRO A 191 -8.13 28.17 -5.47
C PRO A 191 -6.93 29.06 -5.80
N LEU A 192 -6.16 28.67 -6.82
CA LEU A 192 -5.05 29.48 -7.32
C LEU A 192 -5.56 30.90 -7.50
N ARG A 193 -4.94 31.86 -6.82
CA ARG A 193 -5.31 33.27 -6.99
C ARG A 193 -5.18 33.57 -8.48
N TYR A 194 -6.26 34.02 -9.09
CA TYR A 194 -6.20 34.52 -10.45
C TYR A 194 -5.11 35.58 -10.49
N LEU A 195 -4.16 35.43 -11.42
CA LEU A 195 -3.15 36.45 -11.64
C LEU A 195 -3.91 37.70 -12.09
N THR A 196 -4.00 38.70 -11.22
CA THR A 196 -4.49 40.01 -11.62
C THR A 196 -3.48 40.55 -12.62
N PRO A 197 -3.86 40.81 -13.88
CA PRO A 197 -2.94 41.42 -14.83
C PRO A 197 -2.43 42.73 -14.23
N VAL A 198 -1.10 42.81 -14.08
CA VAL A 198 -0.45 44.06 -13.69
C VAL A 198 -0.47 44.93 -14.94
N TYR A 199 -1.46 45.81 -15.02
CA TYR A 199 -1.42 46.92 -15.97
C TYR A 199 -0.25 47.80 -15.56
N SER A 200 0.82 47.76 -16.35
CA SER A 200 1.86 48.75 -16.21
C SER A 200 1.24 50.11 -16.52
N ALA A 201 1.56 51.15 -15.75
CA ALA A 201 0.99 52.50 -15.88
C ALA A 201 1.26 53.19 -17.24
N ARG A 202 1.79 52.45 -18.23
CA ARG A 202 1.94 52.86 -19.62
C ARG A 202 0.76 52.45 -20.51
N ASP A 203 -0.17 51.63 -20.01
CA ASP A 203 -1.38 51.22 -20.76
C ASP A 203 -2.62 52.06 -20.40
N VAL A 204 -2.43 53.19 -19.69
CA VAL A 204 -3.49 54.17 -19.40
C VAL A 204 -3.13 55.48 -20.08
N ASP A 205 -3.07 55.47 -21.41
CA ASP A 205 -3.29 56.67 -22.19
C ASP A 205 -3.91 56.29 -23.54
N ASP A 206 -4.96 57.02 -23.91
CA ASP A 206 -5.75 56.91 -25.15
C ASP A 206 -6.98 55.96 -25.14
N SER A 207 -7.84 56.10 -24.13
CA SER A 207 -9.27 55.88 -24.35
C SER A 207 -9.99 57.18 -24.05
N THR A 208 -10.53 57.81 -25.09
CA THR A 208 -11.36 59.01 -24.94
C THR A 208 -12.58 58.71 -24.08
N GLU A 209 -13.07 59.71 -23.36
CA GLU A 209 -14.24 59.62 -22.47
C GLU A 209 -15.51 59.05 -23.15
N ALA A 210 -15.55 59.08 -24.50
CA ALA A 210 -16.57 58.47 -25.33
C ALA A 210 -16.52 56.91 -25.37
N GLU A 211 -15.33 56.30 -25.49
CA GLU A 211 -15.19 54.84 -25.55
C GLU A 211 -15.50 54.16 -24.19
N ILE A 212 -15.14 54.82 -23.09
CA ILE A 212 -15.41 54.33 -21.73
C ILE A 212 -16.92 54.34 -21.44
N ALA A 213 -17.65 55.34 -21.95
CA ALA A 213 -19.10 55.44 -21.84
C ALA A 213 -19.82 54.35 -22.66
N GLU A 214 -19.35 54.06 -23.87
CA GLU A 214 -19.93 53.05 -24.76
C GLU A 214 -19.73 51.63 -24.21
N ARG A 215 -18.56 51.35 -23.61
CA ARG A 215 -18.29 50.06 -22.95
C ARG A 215 -19.08 49.86 -21.66
N ARG A 216 -19.36 50.95 -20.92
CA ARG A 216 -20.27 50.93 -19.76
C ARG A 216 -21.73 50.69 -20.17
N ALA A 217 -22.14 51.20 -21.33
CA ALA A 217 -23.48 50.94 -21.89
C ALA A 217 -23.63 49.49 -22.38
N ALA A 218 -22.56 48.88 -22.91
CA ALA A 218 -22.58 47.49 -23.36
C ALA A 218 -22.70 46.45 -22.23
N VAL A 219 -22.22 46.76 -21.02
CA VAL A 219 -22.33 45.89 -19.82
C VAL A 219 -23.70 46.03 -19.13
N ALA A 220 -24.53 47.00 -19.53
CA ALA A 220 -25.84 47.26 -18.93
C ALA A 220 -27.02 46.54 -19.61
N SER A 221 -26.77 45.66 -20.59
CA SER A 221 -27.83 44.82 -21.17
C SER A 221 -28.15 43.65 -20.23
N PRO A 222 -29.37 43.54 -19.70
CA PRO A 222 -29.76 42.38 -18.90
C PRO A 222 -29.82 41.16 -19.83
N ILE A 223 -29.12 40.09 -19.47
CA ILE A 223 -29.37 38.76 -20.04
C ILE A 223 -30.79 38.36 -19.59
N PRO A 224 -31.72 38.02 -20.50
CA PRO A 224 -33.04 37.53 -20.10
C PRO A 224 -32.88 36.21 -19.36
N LEU A 225 -33.06 36.24 -18.03
CA LEU A 225 -33.29 35.04 -17.24
C LEU A 225 -34.74 34.62 -17.49
N ASP A 226 -34.91 33.49 -18.18
CA ASP A 226 -36.19 32.82 -18.35
C ASP A 226 -36.73 32.46 -16.94
N GLN A 227 -37.82 33.11 -16.53
CA GLN A 227 -38.49 32.80 -15.27
C GLN A 227 -39.41 31.59 -15.46
N PRO A 228 -39.36 30.56 -14.60
CA PRO A 228 -40.37 29.53 -14.58
C PRO A 228 -41.70 30.12 -14.08
N ALA A 229 -42.76 29.88 -14.84
CA ALA A 229 -44.12 30.32 -14.54
C ALA A 229 -44.60 29.75 -13.19
N VAL A 230 -44.90 30.64 -12.25
CA VAL A 230 -45.65 30.35 -11.03
C VAL A 230 -47.14 30.40 -11.37
N ALA A 231 -47.84 29.27 -11.20
CA ALA A 231 -49.30 29.21 -11.24
C ALA A 231 -49.88 29.62 -9.87
N GLU A 232 -50.81 30.56 -9.89
CA GLU A 232 -51.54 31.06 -8.71
C GLU A 232 -52.65 30.11 -8.21
N PRO A 233 -53.12 30.30 -6.95
CA PRO A 233 -53.79 29.29 -6.14
C PRO A 233 -55.33 29.36 -6.20
N SER A 234 -56.00 28.26 -5.81
CA SER A 234 -57.42 28.27 -5.44
C SER A 234 -57.65 27.37 -4.23
N ALA A 235 -58.32 27.94 -3.21
CA ALA A 235 -58.46 27.41 -1.86
C ALA A 235 -59.69 26.52 -1.62
N GLU A 236 -59.50 25.54 -0.72
CA GLU A 236 -60.36 25.08 0.40
C GLU A 236 -61.75 24.43 0.20
N PRO A 237 -62.33 23.76 1.24
CA PRO A 237 -61.77 23.01 2.39
C PRO A 237 -62.49 21.65 2.67
N ALA A 238 -61.95 20.79 3.56
CA ALA A 238 -62.73 19.99 4.55
C ALA A 238 -61.88 19.00 5.38
N ILE A 239 -61.72 19.33 6.67
CA ILE A 239 -61.82 18.53 7.92
C ILE A 239 -61.80 16.98 7.84
N LEU A 240 -60.93 16.32 8.64
CA LEU A 240 -61.29 15.41 9.77
C LEU A 240 -60.05 14.63 10.32
N GLU A 241 -59.81 14.85 11.62
CA GLU A 241 -59.36 13.94 12.69
C GLU A 241 -58.18 12.95 12.52
N ALA A 242 -57.19 13.13 13.42
CA ALA A 242 -56.30 12.10 13.98
C ALA A 242 -57.09 11.18 14.96
N PRO A 243 -56.58 10.06 15.52
CA PRO A 243 -55.16 9.72 15.74
C PRO A 243 -54.77 8.23 15.56
N GLY A 244 -53.48 7.92 15.70
CA GLY A 244 -53.01 6.53 15.73
C GLY A 244 -51.50 6.43 15.91
N THR A 245 -51.07 6.36 17.17
CA THR A 245 -49.72 6.04 17.63
C THR A 245 -49.41 4.57 17.35
N GLU A 246 -48.30 4.25 16.70
CA GLU A 246 -47.78 2.87 16.70
C GLU A 246 -46.25 2.86 16.76
N THR A 247 -45.77 2.75 17.99
CA THR A 247 -44.43 2.31 18.38
C THR A 247 -44.27 0.82 18.05
N VAL A 248 -43.34 0.48 17.15
CA VAL A 248 -42.94 -0.93 16.94
C VAL A 248 -41.76 -1.25 17.85
N ALA A 249 -42.03 -2.11 18.82
CA ALA A 249 -41.08 -2.69 19.74
C ALA A 249 -40.13 -3.66 19.02
N VAL A 250 -38.83 -3.48 19.20
CA VAL A 250 -37.81 -4.49 18.90
C VAL A 250 -37.84 -5.53 20.02
N THR A 251 -38.21 -6.75 19.64
CA THR A 251 -38.16 -7.95 20.46
C THR A 251 -36.70 -8.35 20.67
N ALA A 252 -36.24 -8.24 21.92
CA ALA A 252 -35.07 -8.94 22.41
C ALA A 252 -35.47 -10.39 22.74
N SER A 253 -34.86 -11.34 22.04
CA SER A 253 -34.93 -12.77 22.37
C SER A 253 -33.64 -13.12 23.12
N ASP A 254 -33.80 -13.28 24.44
CA ASP A 254 -32.79 -13.72 25.38
C ASP A 254 -33.03 -15.22 25.62
N GLU A 255 -32.20 -16.06 25.00
CA GLU A 255 -32.10 -17.50 25.30
C GLU A 255 -30.65 -17.90 25.09
N HIS A 256 -29.84 -17.94 26.14
CA HIS A 256 -28.66 -18.80 26.22
C HIS A 256 -28.62 -19.45 27.61
N GLU A 257 -28.92 -20.75 27.61
CA GLU A 257 -28.81 -21.67 28.72
C GLU A 257 -27.35 -21.84 29.17
N ASP A 258 -27.15 -21.80 30.49
CA ASP A 258 -25.99 -22.28 31.21
C ASP A 258 -25.82 -23.80 31.04
N PRO A 259 -24.60 -24.30 30.80
CA PRO A 259 -24.22 -25.60 31.29
C PRO A 259 -23.17 -25.47 32.40
N ALA A 260 -23.61 -25.86 33.59
CA ALA A 260 -22.77 -26.20 34.72
C ALA A 260 -21.70 -27.26 34.32
N ALA A 261 -20.43 -26.95 34.57
CA ALA A 261 -19.36 -27.94 34.58
C ALA A 261 -18.41 -27.69 35.76
N THR A 262 -18.62 -28.51 36.78
CA THR A 262 -17.82 -28.70 37.99
C THR A 262 -16.39 -29.13 37.64
N HIS A 263 -15.38 -28.36 38.07
CA HIS A 263 -14.00 -28.85 38.14
C HIS A 263 -13.41 -28.61 39.53
N THR A 264 -13.47 -29.66 40.36
CA THR A 264 -12.64 -29.85 41.54
C THR A 264 -11.19 -30.18 41.13
N PRO A 265 -10.19 -29.75 41.92
CA PRO A 265 -8.79 -29.88 41.55
C PRO A 265 -8.26 -31.27 41.94
N HIS A 266 -7.50 -31.90 41.05
CA HIS A 266 -6.66 -33.05 41.40
C HIS A 266 -5.21 -32.76 41.05
N SER A 267 -4.39 -32.60 42.08
CA SER A 267 -2.98 -32.99 42.07
C SER A 267 -2.87 -34.27 42.93
N PRO A 268 -1.93 -35.19 42.68
CA PRO A 268 -0.60 -35.00 43.25
C PRO A 268 0.61 -35.59 42.47
N ASN A 269 1.73 -34.88 42.60
CA ASN A 269 3.09 -35.37 42.90
C ASN A 269 3.89 -36.17 41.85
N ARG A 270 4.97 -35.57 41.33
CA ARG A 270 6.36 -36.01 41.67
C ARG A 270 7.45 -35.10 41.09
N ASP A 271 8.40 -34.82 41.97
CA ASP A 271 9.65 -34.09 41.78
C ASP A 271 10.52 -34.58 40.62
N LYS A 272 10.98 -33.64 39.79
CA LYS A 272 12.31 -33.70 39.15
C LYS A 272 12.97 -32.34 39.13
N ARG A 273 13.74 -32.15 40.20
CA ARG A 273 14.92 -31.30 40.39
C ARG A 273 15.60 -30.84 39.07
N GLY A 274 15.78 -29.52 38.92
CA GLY A 274 16.92 -28.96 38.19
C GLY A 274 16.66 -28.10 36.94
N LYS A 275 15.87 -27.01 37.04
CA LYS A 275 16.00 -25.80 36.19
C LYS A 275 15.66 -24.57 37.04
N PRO A 276 16.37 -23.43 36.95
CA PRO A 276 15.98 -22.21 37.66
C PRO A 276 14.59 -21.79 37.18
N ALA A 277 13.66 -21.58 38.12
CA ALA A 277 12.31 -21.12 37.80
C ALA A 277 12.42 -19.70 37.22
N LEU A 278 12.07 -19.56 35.95
CA LEU A 278 11.84 -18.24 35.36
C LEU A 278 10.64 -17.62 36.10
N PRO A 279 10.72 -16.33 36.49
CA PRO A 279 9.61 -15.67 37.17
C PRO A 279 8.36 -15.73 36.31
N SER A 280 7.20 -15.79 36.97
CA SER A 280 5.93 -15.74 36.26
C SER A 280 5.79 -14.38 35.57
N TRP A 281 5.04 -14.33 34.47
CA TRP A 281 4.80 -13.09 33.73
C TRP A 281 4.07 -12.03 34.56
N ASP A 282 3.32 -12.45 35.59
CA ASP A 282 2.60 -11.57 36.51
C ASP A 282 3.57 -10.85 37.47
N ASP A 283 4.66 -11.51 37.88
CA ASP A 283 5.69 -10.90 38.74
C ASP A 283 6.46 -9.78 38.03
N VAL A 284 6.61 -9.87 36.69
CA VAL A 284 7.30 -8.85 35.88
C VAL A 284 6.44 -7.59 35.72
N LEU A 285 5.12 -7.75 35.64
CA LEU A 285 4.18 -6.62 35.51
C LEU A 285 3.89 -5.95 36.85
N LEU A 286 3.91 -6.70 37.95
CA LEU A 286 3.59 -6.19 39.29
C LEU A 286 4.81 -5.80 40.13
N GLY A 287 6.03 -6.09 39.66
CA GLY A 287 7.28 -5.59 40.25
C GLY A 287 7.62 -6.14 41.65
N VAL A 288 6.98 -7.23 42.07
CA VAL A 288 7.20 -7.84 43.38
C VAL A 288 8.23 -8.97 43.27
N ARG A 289 9.35 -8.82 43.97
CA ARG A 289 10.44 -9.82 43.98
C ARG A 289 10.05 -10.95 44.94
N SER A 290 9.84 -12.16 44.43
CA SER A 290 9.63 -13.35 45.26
C SER A 290 10.95 -13.73 45.97
N ASN A 291 11.08 -13.34 47.24
CA ASN A 291 12.17 -13.76 48.12
C ASN A 291 12.01 -15.26 48.47
N GLY A 292 12.83 -16.11 47.87
CA GLY A 292 13.04 -17.48 48.33
C GLY A 292 13.80 -17.49 49.66
N ARG A 293 13.17 -18.01 50.73
CA ARG A 293 13.82 -18.25 52.03
C ARG A 293 14.00 -19.75 52.23
N ILE A 294 15.28 -20.13 52.35
CA ILE A 294 15.92 -21.30 53.02
C ILE A 294 15.20 -22.64 52.95
#